data_AF-A0A9W6EXE5-F1
#
_entry.id   AF-A0A9W6EXE5-F1
#
_cell.length_a   1.000
_cell.length_b   1.000
_cell.length_c   1.000
_cell.angle_alpha   90.00
_cell.angle_beta   90.00
_cell.angle_gamma   90.00
#
_symmetry.space_group_name_H-M   'P 1'
#
loop_
_entity.id
_entity.type
_entity.pdbx_description
1 polymer ?
#
loop_
_entity_poly.entity_id
_entity_poly.type
_entity_poly.pdbx_seq_one_letter_code
_entity_poly.pdbx_strand_id
1 'polypeptide(L)'
;MSPDPPITHGSTAQVPNVEKFMSDFNMQCPMAATRLLHSGVPATVEHRTRQSNTSDPEALAVTETVEHFITAMDSLKLNLPAVDQTCPILLDLINSMDKVSSLPPDFPPRHKVLSWYTKLYQKPANYELPKEDVRQLMYELEASYSIFLATLRKK
;
A
#
# COMPACT_ATOMS: atom_id res chain seq x y z
N MET A 1 36.71 40.55 57.20
CA MET A 1 37.10 39.31 56.48
C MET A 1 36.30 38.18 57.11
N SER A 2 35.15 37.86 56.53
CA SER A 2 34.35 36.69 56.89
C SER A 2 34.33 35.79 55.66
N PRO A 3 34.64 34.48 55.79
CA PRO A 3 34.77 33.61 54.63
C PRO A 3 33.41 33.31 54.01
N ASP A 4 33.37 33.27 52.68
CA ASP A 4 32.20 32.86 51.90
C ASP A 4 31.79 31.41 52.23
N PRO A 5 30.48 31.08 52.20
CA PRO A 5 30.01 29.71 52.39
C PRO A 5 30.47 28.81 51.23
N PRO A 6 30.71 27.51 51.50
CA PRO A 6 31.21 26.59 50.49
C PRO A 6 30.16 26.38 49.39
N ILE A 7 30.61 26.46 48.14
CA ILE A 7 29.84 26.02 46.97
C ILE A 7 29.70 24.51 47.08
N THR A 8 28.54 24.03 47.51
CA THR A 8 28.22 22.60 47.58
C THR A 8 28.05 22.08 46.14
N HIS A 9 29.13 21.56 45.56
CA HIS A 9 29.06 20.78 44.33
C HIS A 9 28.28 19.48 44.59
N GLY A 10 27.13 19.37 43.91
CA GLY A 10 26.58 18.11 43.41
C GLY A 10 26.27 17.04 44.46
N SER A 11 25.10 17.14 45.09
CA SER A 11 24.40 15.93 45.52
C SER A 11 24.02 15.17 44.25
N THR A 12 24.78 14.14 43.89
CA THR A 12 24.31 13.09 42.98
C THR A 12 23.15 12.40 43.68
N ALA A 13 21.96 12.99 43.61
CA ALA A 13 20.73 12.35 44.03
C ALA A 13 20.59 11.10 43.18
N GLN A 14 21.03 9.97 43.73
CA GLN A 14 20.81 8.67 43.12
C GLN A 14 19.30 8.50 43.07
N VAL A 15 18.75 8.64 41.87
CA VAL A 15 17.32 8.46 41.62
C VAL A 15 17.07 6.96 41.66
N PRO A 16 16.37 6.43 42.68
CA PRO A 16 16.25 4.99 42.86
C PRO A 16 15.30 4.35 41.85
N ASN A 17 14.30 5.09 41.36
CA ASN A 17 13.37 4.63 40.34
C ASN A 17 12.78 5.83 39.58
N VAL A 18 12.40 5.60 38.32
CA VAL A 18 11.81 6.59 37.40
C VAL A 18 10.49 7.16 37.95
N GLU A 19 9.68 6.38 38.68
CA GLU A 19 8.44 6.88 39.30
C GLU A 19 8.71 8.01 40.32
N LYS A 20 9.72 7.82 41.17
CA LYS A 20 10.10 8.80 42.19
C LYS A 20 10.65 10.07 41.54
N PHE A 21 11.45 9.91 40.49
CA PHE A 21 11.92 11.03 39.67
C PHE A 21 10.77 11.84 39.08
N MET A 22 9.81 11.17 38.46
CA MET A 22 8.68 11.83 37.82
C MET A 22 7.82 12.58 38.86
N SER A 23 7.67 12.04 40.07
CA SER A 23 6.98 12.73 41.18
C SER A 23 7.78 13.93 41.71
N ASP A 24 9.07 13.77 41.97
CA ASP A 24 9.93 14.81 42.55
C ASP A 24 10.03 16.04 41.62
N PHE A 25 10.02 15.79 40.31
CA PHE A 25 10.06 16.82 39.26
C PHE A 25 8.68 17.19 38.69
N ASN A 26 7.60 16.71 39.31
CA ASN A 26 6.20 17.01 38.93
C ASN A 26 5.89 16.80 37.43
N MET A 27 6.40 15.71 36.85
CA MET A 27 6.24 15.39 35.42
C MET A 27 4.85 14.80 35.14
N GLN A 28 3.95 15.60 34.56
CA GLN A 28 2.63 15.14 34.12
C GLN A 28 2.69 14.57 32.70
N CYS A 29 3.38 13.44 32.54
CA CYS A 29 3.54 12.78 31.24
C CYS A 29 3.21 11.27 31.35
N PRO A 30 1.93 10.90 31.52
CA PRO A 30 1.53 9.51 31.77
C PRO A 30 1.96 8.58 30.64
N MET A 31 1.89 9.03 29.38
CA MET A 31 2.33 8.25 28.23
C MET A 31 3.85 7.99 28.23
N ALA A 32 4.64 8.98 28.64
CA ALA A 32 6.09 8.82 28.75
C ALA A 32 6.44 7.89 29.93
N ALA A 33 5.69 7.98 31.04
CA ALA A 33 5.83 7.10 32.19
C ALA A 33 5.57 5.64 31.78
N THR A 34 4.45 5.39 31.11
CA THR A 34 4.09 4.03 30.64
C THR A 34 5.16 3.47 29.73
N ARG A 35 5.67 4.25 28.79
CA ARG A 35 6.75 3.82 27.90
C ARG A 35 8.04 3.47 28.67
N LEU A 36 8.46 4.34 29.60
CA LEU A 36 9.73 4.17 30.31
C LEU A 36 9.68 3.04 31.34
N LEU A 37 8.55 2.86 32.02
CA LEU A 37 8.38 1.91 33.12
C LEU A 37 7.87 0.55 32.66
N HIS A 38 7.01 0.50 31.64
CA HIS A 38 6.33 -0.73 31.22
C HIS A 38 6.77 -1.20 29.83
N SER A 39 6.86 -0.31 28.83
CA SER A 39 7.18 -0.72 27.46
C SER A 39 8.67 -0.97 27.23
N GLY A 40 9.55 -0.17 27.86
CA GLY A 40 11.01 -0.28 27.75
C GLY A 40 11.59 0.01 26.36
N VAL A 41 10.76 0.31 25.37
CA VAL A 41 11.15 0.56 23.98
C VAL A 41 10.91 2.01 23.58
N PRO A 42 11.70 2.58 22.65
CA PRO A 42 11.45 3.92 22.13
C PRO A 42 10.03 4.06 21.56
N ALA A 43 9.43 5.24 21.68
CA ALA A 43 8.07 5.47 21.16
C ALA A 43 7.98 5.24 19.65
N THR A 44 9.08 5.38 18.91
CA THR A 44 9.16 5.08 17.47
C THR A 44 9.02 3.59 17.16
N VAL A 45 9.30 2.71 18.13
CA VAL A 45 9.11 1.26 18.03
C VAL A 45 7.68 0.88 18.44
N GLU A 46 7.18 1.43 19.54
CA GLU A 46 5.81 1.16 20.04
C GLU A 46 4.73 1.79 19.17
N HIS A 47 4.91 3.07 18.83
CA HIS A 47 4.10 3.85 17.90
C HIS A 47 4.81 3.98 16.55
N ARG A 48 5.39 2.89 16.03
CA ARG A 48 5.66 2.82 14.60
C ARG A 48 4.30 2.91 13.92
N THR A 49 3.85 4.13 13.64
CA THR A 49 2.66 4.42 12.87
C THR A 49 2.84 3.67 11.58
N ARG A 50 2.20 2.49 11.48
CA ARG A 50 2.15 1.57 10.33
C ARG A 50 3.02 2.09 9.20
N GLN A 51 4.33 1.89 9.31
CA GLN A 51 5.19 2.18 8.18
C GLN A 51 4.63 1.26 7.11
N SER A 52 4.04 1.86 6.06
CA SER A 52 3.34 1.18 4.98
C SER A 52 4.02 -0.16 4.77
N ASN A 53 3.33 -1.25 5.10
CA ASN A 53 3.86 -2.59 4.90
C ASN A 53 4.03 -2.76 3.39
N THR A 54 5.14 -2.27 2.83
CA THR A 54 5.63 -2.63 1.50
C THR A 54 5.98 -4.12 1.44
N SER A 55 5.80 -4.84 2.55
CA SER A 55 5.90 -6.28 2.70
C SER A 55 4.54 -6.97 2.85
N ASP A 56 3.40 -6.28 2.71
CA ASP A 56 2.10 -6.96 2.61
C ASP A 56 1.92 -7.44 1.15
N PRO A 57 2.06 -8.76 0.88
CA PRO A 57 1.97 -9.28 -0.47
C PRO A 57 0.61 -9.03 -1.12
N GLU A 58 -0.46 -8.90 -0.32
CA GLU A 58 -1.80 -8.58 -0.84
C GLU A 58 -1.85 -7.11 -1.31
N ALA A 59 -1.31 -6.18 -0.50
CA ALA A 59 -1.26 -4.77 -0.87
C ALA A 59 -0.41 -4.52 -2.13
N LEU A 60 0.70 -5.26 -2.27
CA LEU A 60 1.52 -5.25 -3.47
C LEU A 60 0.73 -5.77 -4.68
N ALA A 61 0.06 -6.92 -4.56
CA ALA A 61 -0.75 -7.49 -5.65
C ALA A 61 -1.89 -6.54 -6.08
N VAL A 62 -2.57 -5.90 -5.12
CA VAL A 62 -3.60 -4.89 -5.40
C VAL A 62 -3.01 -3.70 -6.16
N THR A 63 -1.87 -3.19 -5.71
CA THR A 63 -1.20 -2.04 -6.34
C THR A 63 -0.76 -2.38 -7.76
N GLU A 64 -0.15 -3.55 -7.94
CA GLU A 64 0.25 -4.11 -9.23
C GLU A 64 -0.97 -4.24 -10.16
N THR A 65 -2.11 -4.73 -9.66
CA THR A 65 -3.34 -4.85 -10.45
C THR A 65 -3.87 -3.48 -10.89
N VAL A 66 -3.87 -2.50 -10.00
CA VAL A 66 -4.29 -1.13 -10.31
C VAL A 66 -3.39 -0.51 -11.38
N GLU A 67 -2.08 -0.71 -11.26
CA GLU A 67 -1.10 -0.25 -12.24
C GLU A 67 -1.35 -0.86 -13.63
N HIS A 68 -1.59 -2.17 -13.72
CA HIS A 68 -1.88 -2.83 -14.99
C HIS A 68 -3.21 -2.36 -15.60
N PHE A 69 -4.23 -2.07 -14.79
CA PHE A 69 -5.47 -1.48 -15.29
C PHE A 69 -5.22 -0.11 -15.93
N ILE A 70 -4.47 0.76 -15.25
CA ILE A 70 -4.14 2.10 -15.75
C ILE A 70 -3.32 1.99 -17.03
N THR A 71 -2.28 1.16 -17.04
CA THR A 71 -1.44 0.91 -18.22
C THR A 71 -2.25 0.39 -19.41
N ALA A 72 -3.20 -0.53 -19.19
CA ALA A 72 -4.09 -1.03 -20.24
C ALA A 72 -5.03 0.06 -20.80
N MET A 73 -5.57 0.93 -19.94
CA MET A 73 -6.41 2.03 -20.38
C MET A 73 -5.60 3.12 -21.10
N ASP A 74 -4.41 3.44 -20.60
CA ASP A 74 -3.60 4.50 -21.17
C ASP A 74 -3.00 4.10 -22.52
N SER A 75 -2.60 2.84 -22.72
CA SER A 75 -2.12 2.34 -24.02
C SER A 75 -3.17 2.52 -25.13
N LEU A 76 -4.44 2.23 -24.81
CA LEU A 76 -5.56 2.44 -25.74
C LEU A 76 -5.84 3.92 -25.99
N LYS A 77 -5.71 4.80 -24.97
CA LYS A 77 -5.85 6.26 -25.14
C LYS A 77 -4.73 6.87 -25.96
N LEU A 78 -3.52 6.32 -25.87
CA LEU A 78 -2.35 6.72 -26.65
C LEU A 78 -2.38 6.18 -28.09
N ASN A 79 -3.48 5.54 -28.49
CA ASN A 79 -3.65 4.97 -29.82
C ASN A 79 -2.54 3.96 -30.16
N LEU A 80 -2.25 3.06 -29.22
CA LEU A 80 -1.39 1.88 -29.42
C LEU A 80 -2.25 0.60 -29.52
N PRO A 81 -3.14 0.45 -30.53
CA PRO A 81 -4.10 -0.65 -30.59
C PRO A 81 -3.49 -1.94 -31.18
N ALA A 82 -2.18 -2.03 -31.35
CA ALA A 82 -1.58 -3.22 -31.94
C ALA A 82 -1.57 -4.39 -30.94
N VAL A 83 -1.72 -5.61 -31.45
CA VAL A 83 -1.81 -6.84 -30.65
C VAL A 83 -0.53 -7.10 -29.87
N ASP A 84 0.64 -6.86 -30.46
CA ASP A 84 1.95 -6.98 -29.79
C ASP A 84 2.11 -6.02 -28.60
N GLN A 85 1.41 -4.88 -28.61
CA GLN A 85 1.38 -3.93 -27.50
C GLN A 85 0.29 -4.27 -26.48
N THR A 86 -0.90 -4.64 -26.96
CA THR A 86 -2.09 -4.81 -26.10
C THR A 86 -2.08 -6.14 -25.36
N CYS A 87 -1.71 -7.25 -26.02
CA CYS A 87 -1.78 -8.59 -25.42
C CYS A 87 -0.89 -8.77 -24.19
N PRO A 88 0.39 -8.33 -24.18
CA PRO A 88 1.23 -8.45 -22.98
C PRO A 88 0.60 -7.73 -21.78
N ILE A 89 0.09 -6.51 -21.97
CA ILE A 89 -0.52 -5.73 -20.90
C ILE A 89 -1.78 -6.41 -20.33
N LEU A 90 -2.64 -6.97 -21.20
CA LEU A 90 -3.82 -7.70 -20.75
C LEU A 90 -3.45 -8.99 -20.00
N LEU A 91 -2.39 -9.67 -20.42
CA LEU A 91 -1.91 -10.88 -19.74
C LEU A 91 -1.36 -10.54 -18.35
N ASP A 92 -0.57 -9.49 -18.21
CA ASP A 92 -0.06 -9.04 -16.93
C ASP A 92 -1.17 -8.56 -16.00
N LEU A 93 -2.21 -7.92 -16.55
CA LEU A 93 -3.44 -7.58 -15.82
C LEU A 93 -4.15 -8.83 -15.29
N ILE A 94 -4.30 -9.88 -16.10
CA ILE A 94 -4.91 -11.15 -15.65
C ILE A 94 -4.07 -11.80 -14.54
N ASN A 95 -2.76 -11.87 -14.75
CA ASN A 95 -1.83 -12.47 -13.80
C ASN A 95 -1.78 -11.70 -12.47
N SER A 96 -1.83 -10.37 -12.50
CA SER A 96 -1.86 -9.55 -11.28
C SER A 96 -3.17 -9.72 -10.50
N MET A 97 -4.33 -9.81 -11.19
CA MET A 97 -5.59 -10.17 -10.53
C MET A 97 -5.52 -11.53 -9.83
N ASP A 98 -4.87 -12.53 -10.44
CA ASP A 98 -4.72 -13.87 -9.84
C ASP A 98 -3.86 -13.88 -8.56
N LYS A 99 -3.02 -12.85 -8.35
CA LYS A 99 -2.23 -12.69 -7.12
C LYS A 99 -3.04 -12.07 -5.97
N VAL A 100 -4.18 -11.44 -6.25
CA VAL A 100 -5.00 -10.77 -5.23
C VAL A 100 -5.87 -11.80 -4.52
N SER A 101 -5.39 -12.32 -3.40
CA SER A 101 -6.03 -13.36 -2.60
C SER A 101 -7.42 -13.00 -2.05
N SER A 102 -7.78 -11.71 -1.99
CA SER A 102 -9.10 -11.25 -1.56
C SER A 102 -10.17 -11.27 -2.66
N LEU A 103 -9.80 -11.52 -3.91
CA LEU A 103 -10.79 -11.62 -4.98
C LEU A 103 -11.56 -12.94 -4.90
N PRO A 104 -12.86 -12.93 -5.24
CA PRO A 104 -13.63 -14.16 -5.35
C PRO A 104 -13.07 -15.06 -6.47
N PRO A 105 -13.16 -16.39 -6.33
CA PRO A 105 -12.66 -17.32 -7.36
C PRO A 105 -13.39 -17.14 -8.70
N ASP A 106 -14.67 -16.79 -8.68
CA ASP A 106 -15.42 -16.35 -9.85
C ASP A 106 -15.47 -14.83 -9.89
N PHE A 107 -14.40 -14.21 -10.41
CA PHE A 107 -14.30 -12.76 -10.55
C PHE A 107 -14.66 -12.33 -11.99
N PRO A 108 -15.84 -11.73 -12.23
CA PRO A 108 -16.28 -11.40 -13.58
C PRO A 108 -15.33 -10.48 -14.37
N PRO A 109 -14.72 -9.43 -13.77
CA PRO A 109 -13.72 -8.60 -14.45
C PRO A 109 -12.56 -9.40 -15.04
N ARG A 110 -12.04 -10.39 -14.32
CA ARG A 110 -10.97 -11.27 -14.82
C ARG A 110 -11.42 -12.02 -16.08
N HIS A 111 -12.63 -12.60 -16.06
CA HIS A 111 -13.17 -13.34 -17.20
C HIS A 111 -13.35 -12.45 -18.44
N LYS A 112 -13.76 -11.19 -18.26
CA LYS A 112 -13.87 -10.23 -19.36
C LYS A 112 -12.51 -9.94 -19.99
N VAL A 113 -11.50 -9.61 -19.18
CA VAL A 113 -10.13 -9.34 -19.67
C VAL A 113 -9.56 -10.57 -20.38
N LEU A 114 -9.78 -11.78 -19.83
CA LEU A 114 -9.36 -13.03 -20.45
C LEU A 114 -10.05 -13.30 -21.80
N SER A 115 -11.34 -12.96 -21.92
CA SER A 115 -12.08 -13.07 -23.19
C SER A 115 -11.47 -12.18 -24.27
N TRP A 116 -11.13 -10.93 -23.93
CA TRP A 116 -10.43 -10.03 -24.83
C TRP A 116 -9.04 -10.52 -25.19
N TYR A 117 -8.25 -10.93 -24.21
CA TYR A 117 -6.94 -11.53 -24.46
C TYR A 117 -7.04 -12.71 -25.45
N THR A 118 -7.99 -13.62 -25.24
CA THR A 118 -8.18 -14.78 -26.12
C THR A 118 -8.58 -14.37 -27.54
N LYS A 119 -9.44 -13.35 -27.68
CA LYS A 119 -9.84 -12.80 -28.99
C LYS A 119 -8.64 -12.19 -29.74
N LEU A 120 -7.76 -11.48 -29.03
CA LEU A 120 -6.60 -10.80 -29.61
C LEU A 120 -5.42 -11.73 -29.87
N TYR A 121 -5.19 -12.72 -29.01
CA TYR A 121 -4.11 -13.70 -29.15
C TYR A 121 -4.23 -14.54 -30.44
N GLN A 122 -5.45 -14.66 -30.99
CA GLN A 122 -5.70 -15.32 -32.27
C GLN A 122 -5.32 -14.47 -33.51
N LYS A 123 -4.95 -13.21 -33.31
CA LYS A 123 -4.56 -12.27 -34.37
C LYS A 123 -3.04 -12.17 -34.48
N PRO A 124 -2.49 -11.79 -35.66
CA PRO A 124 -1.06 -11.57 -35.79
C PRO A 124 -0.62 -10.37 -34.96
N ALA A 125 0.65 -10.35 -34.56
CA ALA A 125 1.25 -9.32 -33.72
C ALA A 125 1.02 -7.89 -34.23
N ASN A 126 1.09 -7.68 -35.55
CA ASN A 126 0.90 -6.39 -36.21
C ASN A 126 -0.58 -6.02 -36.47
N TYR A 127 -1.53 -6.85 -36.05
CA TYR A 127 -2.94 -6.53 -36.18
C TYR A 127 -3.30 -5.38 -35.23
N GLU A 128 -3.92 -4.34 -35.77
CA GLU A 128 -4.45 -3.22 -34.99
C GLU A 128 -5.94 -3.42 -34.73
N LEU A 129 -6.36 -3.23 -33.47
CA LEU A 129 -7.76 -3.28 -33.10
C LEU A 129 -8.56 -2.19 -33.86
N PRO A 130 -9.71 -2.54 -34.44
CA PRO A 130 -10.64 -1.56 -34.99
C PRO A 130 -11.07 -0.54 -33.93
N LYS A 131 -11.37 0.69 -34.34
CA LYS A 131 -11.80 1.76 -33.42
C LYS A 131 -13.00 1.36 -32.54
N GLU A 132 -13.91 0.56 -33.06
CA GLU A 132 -15.07 0.05 -32.31
C GLU A 132 -14.63 -0.92 -31.20
N ASP A 133 -13.73 -1.85 -31.52
CA ASP A 133 -13.16 -2.80 -30.56
C ASP A 133 -12.32 -2.08 -29.49
N VAL A 134 -11.55 -1.05 -29.85
CA VAL A 134 -10.81 -0.21 -28.88
C VAL A 134 -11.77 0.46 -27.90
N ARG A 135 -12.87 1.05 -28.40
CA ARG A 135 -13.89 1.70 -27.54
C ARG A 135 -14.60 0.71 -26.64
N GLN A 136 -14.91 -0.48 -27.16
CA GLN A 136 -15.55 -1.52 -26.37
C GLN A 136 -14.61 -2.07 -25.29
N LEU A 137 -13.35 -2.35 -25.64
CA LEU A 137 -12.34 -2.80 -24.69
C LEU A 137 -12.11 -1.74 -23.60
N MET A 138 -11.98 -0.47 -23.97
CA MET A 138 -11.87 0.64 -23.00
C MET A 138 -13.03 0.64 -22.00
N TYR A 139 -14.26 0.60 -22.51
CA TYR A 139 -15.46 0.60 -21.68
C TYR A 139 -15.48 -0.60 -20.72
N GLU A 140 -15.12 -1.78 -21.21
CA GLU A 140 -15.06 -2.98 -20.38
C GLU A 140 -13.95 -2.94 -19.34
N LEU A 141 -12.80 -2.34 -19.64
CA LEU A 141 -11.72 -2.11 -18.67
C LEU A 141 -12.13 -1.12 -17.58
N GLU A 142 -12.76 0.01 -17.91
CA GLU A 142 -13.26 0.99 -16.94
C GLU A 142 -14.33 0.39 -16.01
N ALA A 143 -15.27 -0.37 -16.59
CA ALA A 143 -16.28 -1.09 -15.82
C ALA A 143 -15.66 -2.17 -14.91
N SER A 144 -14.70 -2.92 -15.44
CA SER A 144 -13.95 -3.96 -14.71
C SER A 144 -13.16 -3.39 -13.54
N TYR A 145 -12.48 -2.26 -13.76
CA TYR A 145 -11.75 -1.52 -12.73
C TYR A 145 -12.68 -1.00 -11.62
N SER A 146 -13.84 -0.45 -12.01
CA SER A 146 -14.84 0.02 -11.05
C SER A 146 -15.38 -1.12 -10.18
N ILE A 147 -15.63 -2.30 -10.76
CA ILE A 147 -16.04 -3.50 -10.02
C ILE A 147 -14.91 -3.97 -9.10
N PHE A 148 -13.67 -4.01 -9.60
CA PHE A 148 -12.49 -4.37 -8.81
C PHE A 148 -12.36 -3.50 -7.55
N LEU A 149 -12.39 -2.18 -7.70
CA LEU A 149 -12.35 -1.27 -6.56
C LEU A 149 -13.54 -1.44 -5.61
N ALA A 150 -14.75 -1.69 -6.15
CA ALA A 150 -15.93 -1.94 -5.32
C ALA A 150 -15.80 -3.24 -4.51
N THR A 151 -15.20 -4.29 -5.07
CA THR A 151 -14.93 -5.54 -4.37
C THR A 151 -13.93 -5.33 -3.24
N LEU A 152 -12.87 -4.56 -3.46
CA LEU A 152 -11.87 -4.25 -2.42
C LEU A 152 -12.45 -3.43 -1.25
N ARG A 153 -13.41 -2.54 -1.51
CA ARG A 153 -14.07 -1.72 -0.47
C ARG A 153 -15.10 -2.48 0.38
N LYS A 154 -15.56 -3.65 -0.06
CA LYS A 154 -16.53 -4.47 0.68
C LYS A 154 -15.89 -5.31 1.80
N LYS A 155 -14.59 -5.13 2.03
CA LYS A 155 -13.80 -5.69 3.12
C LYS A 155 -13.64 -4.63 4.21
#